data_AF-A0AAE2C4J9-F1
#
_entry.id   AF-A0AAE2C4J9-F1
#
_cell.length_a   1.000
_cell.length_b   1.000
_cell.length_c   1.000
_cell.angle_alpha   90.00
_cell.angle_beta   90.00
_cell.angle_gamma   90.00
#
_symmetry.space_group_name_H-M   'P 1'
#
loop_
_entity.id
_entity.type
_entity.pdbx_description
1 polymer ?
#
loop_
_entity_poly.entity_id
_entity_poly.type
_entity_poly.pdbx_seq_one_letter_code
_entity_poly.pdbx_strand_id
1 'polypeptide(L)'
;MAKERFLSLSTSSLQTRRKPIKNRPSRRGRGLQLGRDTLLLLRLLILISALGVATCSNHADYKEDQWKIKKVLKKSDVDGSSRLLLGRSLVQEHIPPHVHMGEQGVEIKVRDVDTGSDHMLLLKLWKSKSYVFVKNWMSDFVTRRELEEKDEIGLRWNHHNSCLDFTLLKKGNS
;
A
#
# COMPACT_ATOMS: atom_id res chain seq x y z
N MET A 1 54.07 -5.71 -52.12
CA MET A 1 54.29 -7.13 -52.46
C MET A 1 52.94 -7.84 -52.48
N ALA A 2 52.64 -8.57 -53.56
CA ALA A 2 51.47 -9.42 -53.79
C ALA A 2 51.45 -10.63 -52.81
N LYS A 3 50.34 -11.35 -52.54
CA LYS A 3 49.54 -12.24 -53.43
C LYS A 3 48.24 -12.69 -52.70
N GLU A 4 47.08 -12.62 -53.35
CA GLU A 4 46.22 -13.74 -53.85
C GLU A 4 45.58 -14.64 -52.75
N ARG A 5 44.25 -14.58 -52.54
CA ARG A 5 43.13 -15.30 -53.23
C ARG A 5 43.01 -16.79 -52.87
N PHE A 6 41.86 -17.20 -52.31
CA PHE A 6 41.09 -18.33 -52.86
C PHE A 6 39.59 -18.20 -52.50
N LEU A 7 38.78 -18.48 -53.52
CA LEU A 7 37.32 -18.39 -53.59
C LEU A 7 36.67 -19.68 -53.06
N SER A 8 35.45 -19.58 -52.55
CA SER A 8 34.39 -20.51 -52.97
C SER A 8 33.02 -19.84 -52.93
N LEU A 9 32.40 -19.80 -54.11
CA LEU A 9 30.99 -19.49 -54.34
C LEU A 9 30.21 -20.81 -54.24
N SER A 10 29.00 -20.77 -53.67
CA SER A 10 27.95 -21.69 -54.09
C SER A 10 26.61 -20.97 -54.11
N THR A 11 26.14 -20.76 -55.33
CA THR A 11 24.82 -20.31 -55.74
C THR A 11 23.79 -21.43 -55.60
N SER A 12 22.56 -21.12 -55.17
CA SER A 12 21.33 -21.61 -55.83
C SER A 12 20.09 -20.93 -55.26
N SER A 13 19.57 -19.96 -56.02
CA SER A 13 18.18 -19.54 -56.02
C SER A 13 17.35 -20.61 -56.73
N LEU A 14 16.16 -20.95 -56.24
CA LEU A 14 15.03 -21.29 -57.11
C LEU A 14 13.69 -21.05 -56.39
N GLN A 15 12.90 -20.22 -57.05
CA GLN A 15 11.63 -19.65 -56.64
C GLN A 15 10.53 -20.34 -57.46
N THR A 16 9.49 -20.89 -56.85
CA THR A 16 8.23 -21.23 -57.55
C THR A 16 7.04 -21.17 -56.58
N ARG A 17 6.18 -20.16 -56.74
CA ARG A 17 4.87 -20.15 -57.43
C ARG A 17 3.67 -20.52 -56.54
N ARG A 18 2.79 -19.53 -56.33
CA ARG A 18 1.49 -19.58 -55.65
C ARG A 18 0.41 -20.29 -56.48
N LYS A 19 -0.61 -20.86 -55.80
CA LYS A 19 -2.09 -20.81 -56.02
C LYS A 19 -2.78 -22.07 -55.40
N PRO A 20 -4.11 -22.13 -55.19
CA PRO A 20 -5.08 -21.13 -54.73
C PRO A 20 -5.89 -21.60 -53.48
N ILE A 21 -6.63 -20.66 -52.90
CA ILE A 21 -7.54 -20.80 -51.74
C ILE A 21 -8.73 -21.72 -52.07
N LYS A 22 -9.05 -22.65 -51.15
CA LYS A 22 -10.34 -23.36 -51.11
C LYS A 22 -11.11 -22.99 -49.83
N ASN A 23 -12.25 -22.34 -50.00
CA ASN A 23 -13.24 -22.05 -48.96
C ASN A 23 -14.23 -23.22 -48.80
N ARG A 24 -14.49 -23.64 -47.55
CA ARG A 24 -15.76 -24.14 -46.94
C ARG A 24 -15.49 -25.18 -45.81
N PRO A 25 -16.45 -25.45 -44.90
CA PRO A 25 -17.20 -24.52 -44.06
C PRO A 25 -17.09 -24.88 -42.55
N SER A 26 -17.56 -23.94 -41.73
CA SER A 26 -17.99 -24.05 -40.32
C SER A 26 -18.29 -25.46 -39.78
N ARG A 27 -17.75 -25.79 -38.60
CA ARG A 27 -18.54 -26.25 -37.44
C ARG A 27 -17.71 -26.46 -36.17
N ARG A 28 -18.35 -26.06 -35.07
CA ARG A 28 -18.18 -26.48 -33.66
C ARG A 28 -17.12 -25.76 -32.84
N GLY A 29 -17.62 -24.83 -32.03
CA GLY A 29 -16.92 -24.25 -30.89
C GLY A 29 -16.39 -25.35 -29.97
N ARG A 30 -15.10 -25.24 -29.67
CA ARG A 30 -14.48 -25.91 -28.54
C ARG A 30 -14.66 -24.97 -27.35
N GLY A 31 -15.54 -25.36 -26.44
CA GLY A 31 -15.64 -24.70 -25.13
C GLY A 31 -14.27 -24.68 -24.48
N LEU A 32 -13.96 -23.59 -23.78
CA LEU A 32 -12.81 -23.53 -22.91
C LEU A 32 -12.92 -24.71 -21.93
N GLN A 33 -12.03 -25.69 -22.08
CA GLN A 33 -11.87 -26.74 -21.10
C GLN A 33 -11.24 -26.09 -19.88
N LEU A 34 -12.09 -25.54 -19.00
CA LEU A 34 -11.71 -24.97 -17.72
C LEU A 34 -11.00 -26.10 -16.95
N GLY A 35 -9.69 -25.94 -16.75
CA GLY A 35 -8.84 -26.98 -16.18
C GLY A 35 -9.36 -27.43 -14.82
N ARG A 36 -9.04 -28.67 -14.44
CA ARG A 36 -9.38 -29.22 -13.11
C ARG A 36 -8.91 -28.27 -12.00
N ASP A 37 -7.83 -27.54 -12.23
CA ASP A 37 -7.28 -26.52 -11.33
C ASP A 37 -8.16 -25.27 -11.19
N THR A 38 -8.77 -24.80 -12.28
CA THR A 38 -9.70 -23.65 -12.21
C THR A 38 -11.02 -24.05 -11.56
N LEU A 39 -11.47 -25.29 -11.74
CA LEU A 39 -12.63 -25.81 -11.02
C LEU A 39 -12.32 -26.01 -9.53
N LEU A 40 -11.10 -26.41 -9.17
CA LEU A 40 -10.65 -26.50 -7.78
C LEU A 40 -10.54 -25.11 -7.14
N LEU A 41 -10.01 -24.12 -7.85
CA LEU A 41 -9.97 -22.73 -7.38
C LEU A 41 -11.37 -22.13 -7.22
N LEU A 42 -12.28 -22.38 -8.18
CA LEU A 42 -13.66 -21.94 -8.08
C LEU A 42 -14.41 -22.68 -6.95
N ARG A 43 -14.15 -23.98 -6.75
CA ARG A 43 -14.67 -24.74 -5.60
C ARG A 43 -14.09 -24.26 -4.29
N LEU A 44 -12.82 -23.86 -4.24
CA LEU A 44 -12.20 -23.28 -3.04
C LEU A 44 -12.81 -21.92 -2.72
N LEU A 45 -13.03 -21.06 -3.71
CA LEU A 45 -13.73 -19.78 -3.54
C LEU A 45 -15.19 -19.99 -3.08
N ILE A 46 -15.89 -20.96 -3.66
CA ILE A 46 -17.27 -21.30 -3.27
C ILE A 46 -17.31 -21.92 -1.87
N LEU A 47 -16.34 -22.77 -1.50
CA LEU A 47 -16.23 -23.34 -0.16
C LEU A 47 -15.90 -22.27 0.89
N ILE A 48 -15.05 -21.29 0.57
CA ILE A 48 -14.79 -20.14 1.44
C ILE A 48 -16.07 -19.32 1.66
N SER A 49 -16.95 -19.21 0.65
CA SER A 49 -18.25 -18.53 0.80
C SER A 49 -19.32 -19.37 1.51
N ALA A 50 -19.25 -20.70 1.45
CA ALA A 50 -20.26 -21.62 1.99
C ALA A 50 -19.91 -22.15 3.40
N LEU A 51 -18.63 -22.14 3.79
CA LEU A 51 -18.19 -22.23 5.18
C LEU A 51 -18.47 -20.87 5.84
N GLY A 52 -19.76 -20.61 6.07
CA GLY A 52 -20.24 -19.55 6.93
C GLY A 52 -19.73 -19.76 8.34
N VAL A 53 -18.50 -19.33 8.61
CA VAL A 53 -18.11 -18.91 9.94
C VAL A 53 -18.88 -17.62 10.16
N ALA A 54 -19.85 -17.63 11.06
CA ALA A 54 -20.58 -16.45 11.46
C ALA A 54 -19.60 -15.44 12.06
N THR A 55 -18.95 -14.64 11.23
CA THR A 55 -18.42 -13.36 11.69
C THR A 55 -19.61 -12.42 11.69
N CYS A 56 -20.45 -12.52 12.73
CA CYS A 56 -21.06 -11.33 13.30
C CYS A 56 -19.95 -10.51 14.00
N SER A 57 -18.92 -10.18 13.24
CA SER A 57 -17.92 -9.18 13.59
C SER A 57 -18.40 -7.97 12.81
N ASN A 58 -18.89 -6.96 13.51
CA ASN A 58 -19.30 -5.70 12.91
C ASN A 58 -18.24 -5.29 11.89
N HIS A 59 -18.61 -4.92 10.66
CA HIS A 59 -17.65 -4.43 9.66
C HIS A 59 -16.81 -3.23 10.18
N ALA A 60 -17.29 -2.56 11.23
CA ALA A 60 -16.57 -1.55 12.00
C ALA A 60 -15.36 -2.11 12.80
N ASP A 61 -15.47 -3.33 13.33
CA ASP A 61 -14.46 -3.99 14.18
C ASP A 61 -13.18 -4.31 13.39
N TYR A 62 -13.33 -4.82 12.15
CA TYR A 62 -12.19 -5.08 11.26
C TYR A 62 -11.45 -3.80 10.82
N LYS A 63 -12.16 -2.67 10.73
CA LYS A 63 -11.58 -1.36 10.40
C LYS A 63 -10.83 -0.76 11.59
N GLU A 64 -11.23 -1.05 12.81
CA GLU A 64 -10.57 -0.57 14.02
C GLU A 64 -9.27 -1.32 14.34
N ASP A 65 -9.23 -2.64 14.13
CA ASP A 65 -8.05 -3.50 14.37
C ASP A 65 -6.85 -3.18 13.47
N GLN A 66 -7.09 -2.39 12.42
CA GLN A 66 -6.12 -2.00 11.42
C GLN A 66 -5.21 -0.85 11.87
N TRP A 67 -5.66 -0.03 12.82
CA TRP A 67 -4.92 1.13 13.30
C TRP A 67 -4.10 0.74 14.53
N LYS A 68 -2.85 0.33 14.27
CA LYS A 68 -1.97 -0.22 15.30
C LYS A 68 -1.49 0.81 16.32
N ILE A 69 -1.54 2.09 15.97
CA ILE A 69 -1.23 3.19 16.88
C ILE A 69 -2.47 4.07 16.97
N LYS A 70 -3.24 3.94 18.05
CA LYS A 70 -4.37 4.82 18.37
C LYS A 70 -3.95 5.84 19.42
N LYS A 71 -4.46 7.07 19.29
CA LYS A 71 -4.18 8.13 20.27
C LYS A 71 -5.35 9.09 20.39
N VAL A 72 -5.80 9.28 21.63
CA VAL A 72 -6.64 10.42 22.02
C VAL A 72 -5.74 11.65 22.16
N LEU A 73 -6.05 12.69 21.40
CA LEU A 73 -5.32 13.96 21.40
C LEU A 73 -5.52 14.66 22.74
N LYS A 74 -4.41 15.07 23.36
CA LYS A 74 -4.41 15.94 24.54
C LYS A 74 -4.32 17.39 24.10
N LYS A 75 -4.64 18.31 24.99
CA LYS A 75 -4.43 19.75 24.75
C LYS A 75 -3.05 20.04 24.15
N SER A 76 -1.99 19.46 24.73
CA SER A 76 -0.61 19.62 24.26
C SER A 76 -0.37 19.24 22.79
N ASP A 77 -1.17 18.32 22.25
CA ASP A 77 -1.04 17.86 20.86
C ASP A 77 -1.66 18.84 19.86
N VAL A 78 -2.49 19.79 20.31
CA VAL A 78 -3.25 20.72 19.45
C VAL A 78 -3.09 22.20 19.84
N ASP A 79 -2.54 22.53 21.01
CA ASP A 79 -2.52 23.88 21.59
C ASP A 79 -1.24 24.70 21.33
N GLY A 80 -0.52 24.41 20.25
CA GLY A 80 0.59 25.24 19.77
C GLY A 80 1.98 24.79 20.19
N SER A 81 2.12 23.74 21.01
CA SER A 81 3.43 23.07 21.23
C SER A 81 4.00 22.42 19.95
N SER A 82 3.21 22.45 18.87
CA SER A 82 3.56 22.10 17.50
C SER A 82 4.07 20.68 17.33
N ARG A 83 3.57 19.78 18.18
CA ARG A 83 4.00 18.39 18.19
C ARG A 83 2.88 17.44 18.58
N LEU A 84 2.89 16.27 17.97
CA LEU A 84 2.08 15.12 18.39
C LEU A 84 2.96 14.15 19.16
N LEU A 85 2.62 13.85 20.41
CA LEU A 85 3.37 12.91 21.24
C LEU A 85 2.87 11.47 21.05
N LEU A 86 3.73 10.55 20.61
CA LEU A 86 3.40 9.15 20.41
C LEU A 86 3.98 8.25 21.50
N GLY A 87 3.22 7.19 21.84
CA GLY A 87 3.66 6.16 22.76
C GLY A 87 4.90 5.44 22.24
N ARG A 88 5.95 5.37 23.06
CA ARG A 88 7.24 4.79 22.67
C ARG A 88 7.10 3.34 22.21
N SER A 89 6.43 2.50 23.01
CA SER A 89 6.22 1.08 22.69
C SER A 89 5.53 0.89 21.35
N LEU A 90 4.43 1.60 21.12
CA LEU A 90 3.64 1.52 19.90
C LEU A 90 4.45 1.89 18.64
N VAL A 91 5.30 2.93 18.71
CA VAL A 91 6.17 3.28 17.60
C VAL A 91 7.22 2.20 17.34
N GLN A 92 7.86 1.68 18.38
CA GLN A 92 8.89 0.65 18.22
C GLN A 92 8.33 -0.69 17.73
N GLU A 93 7.09 -1.01 18.09
CA GLU A 93 6.41 -2.24 17.70
C GLU A 93 5.86 -2.18 16.27
N HIS A 94 5.32 -1.03 15.87
CA HIS A 94 4.51 -0.94 14.64
C HIS A 94 5.14 -0.09 13.53
N ILE A 95 6.24 0.62 13.79
CA ILE A 95 6.99 1.35 12.76
C ILE A 95 8.35 0.68 12.58
N PRO A 96 8.78 0.38 11.33
CA PRO A 96 10.05 -0.29 11.10
C PRO A 96 11.24 0.44 11.74
N PRO A 97 12.21 -0.29 12.33
CA PRO A 97 13.39 0.26 12.98
C PRO A 97 14.12 1.35 12.19
N HIS A 98 14.37 1.11 10.89
CA HIS A 98 15.10 2.03 10.02
C HIS A 98 14.42 3.41 9.83
N VAL A 99 13.14 3.53 10.16
CA VAL A 99 12.36 4.78 10.04
C VAL A 99 12.53 5.67 11.28
N HIS A 100 12.87 5.10 12.43
CA HIS A 100 12.91 5.83 13.70
C HIS A 100 14.26 5.76 14.41
N MET A 101 15.23 5.05 13.83
CA MET A 101 16.60 4.96 14.30
C MET A 101 17.40 6.17 13.80
N GLY A 102 17.40 7.26 14.58
CA GLY A 102 18.21 8.44 14.31
C GLY A 102 18.00 9.54 15.35
N GLU A 103 19.08 10.13 15.85
CA GLU A 103 19.00 11.18 16.89
C GLU A 103 18.41 12.49 16.36
N GLN A 104 18.61 12.79 15.08
CA GLN A 104 18.12 14.01 14.44
C GLN A 104 16.62 13.94 14.08
N GLY A 105 16.05 12.73 14.08
CA GLY A 105 14.73 12.44 13.53
C GLY A 105 14.77 12.14 12.04
N VAL A 106 13.67 11.60 11.51
CA VAL A 106 13.50 11.19 10.12
C VAL A 106 12.26 11.86 9.55
N GLU A 107 12.40 12.50 8.39
CA GLU A 107 11.25 12.98 7.64
C GLU A 107 10.51 11.79 7.05
N ILE A 108 9.22 11.70 7.35
CA ILE A 108 8.37 10.64 6.86
C ILE A 108 7.15 11.23 6.18
N LYS A 109 6.71 10.53 5.15
CA LYS A 109 5.45 10.78 4.49
C LYS A 109 4.31 10.24 5.36
N VAL A 110 3.28 11.06 5.54
CA VAL A 110 2.03 10.70 6.21
C VAL A 110 0.88 10.96 5.25
N ARG A 111 0.20 9.89 4.86
CA ARG A 111 -0.99 9.90 4.02
C ARG A 111 -2.23 9.99 4.89
N ASP A 112 -2.96 11.07 4.78
CA ASP A 112 -4.30 11.20 5.32
C ASP A 112 -5.27 10.43 4.41
N VAL A 113 -5.74 9.26 4.86
CA VAL A 113 -6.56 8.37 4.04
C VAL A 113 -7.99 8.85 3.89
N ASP A 114 -8.48 9.72 4.79
CA ASP A 114 -9.85 10.21 4.72
C ASP A 114 -9.98 11.30 3.64
N THR A 115 -8.91 12.06 3.40
CA THR A 115 -8.88 13.13 2.39
C THR A 115 -8.05 12.77 1.15
N GLY A 116 -7.26 11.70 1.20
CA GLY A 116 -6.36 11.30 0.13
C GLY A 116 -5.13 12.21 -0.04
N SER A 117 -4.83 13.06 0.96
CA SER A 117 -3.72 14.03 0.91
C SER A 117 -2.46 13.47 1.56
N ASP A 118 -1.30 13.89 1.05
CA ASP A 118 0.01 13.43 1.49
C ASP A 118 0.79 14.60 2.11
N HIS A 119 1.36 14.40 3.30
CA HIS A 119 2.06 15.43 4.08
C HIS A 119 3.41 14.92 4.59
N MET A 120 4.34 15.82 4.89
CA MET A 120 5.66 15.47 5.42
C MET A 120 5.79 15.89 6.87
N LEU A 121 6.04 14.93 7.77
CA LEU A 121 6.28 15.18 9.19
C LEU A 121 7.70 14.72 9.58
N LEU A 122 8.28 15.36 10.59
CA LEU A 122 9.54 14.91 11.17
C LEU A 122 9.24 14.02 12.39
N LEU A 123 9.51 12.71 12.30
CA LEU A 123 9.48 11.79 13.43
C LEU A 123 10.78 11.90 14.22
N LYS A 124 10.72 12.20 15.51
CA LYS A 124 11.93 12.34 16.34
C LYS A 124 11.76 11.69 17.71
N LEU A 125 12.81 11.04 18.21
CA LEU A 125 12.88 10.61 19.60
C LEU A 125 13.25 11.81 20.50
N TRP A 126 12.36 12.17 21.43
CA TRP A 126 12.58 13.28 22.35
C TRP A 126 13.43 12.87 23.56
N LYS A 127 13.94 13.86 24.32
CA LYS A 127 14.77 13.63 25.52
C LYS A 127 14.05 12.81 26.59
N SER A 128 12.73 12.98 26.72
CA SER A 128 11.85 12.19 27.59
C SER A 128 11.61 10.76 27.10
N LYS A 129 12.33 10.32 26.06
CA LYS A 129 12.24 8.99 25.44
C LYS A 129 10.89 8.68 24.79
N SER A 130 10.10 9.70 24.49
CA SER A 130 8.86 9.59 23.72
C SER A 130 9.12 10.00 22.26
N TYR A 131 8.38 9.44 21.32
CA TYR A 131 8.44 9.90 19.93
C TYR A 131 7.53 11.09 19.72
N VAL A 132 7.92 12.01 18.85
CA VAL A 132 7.12 13.16 18.46
C VAL A 132 7.06 13.28 16.94
N PHE A 133 5.89 13.64 16.41
CA PHE A 133 5.84 14.33 15.12
C PHE A 133 5.94 15.82 15.34
N VAL A 134 6.82 16.47 14.59
CA VAL A 134 7.01 17.94 14.60
C VAL A 134 7.03 18.48 13.17
N LYS A 135 7.33 19.78 13.02
CA LYS A 135 7.20 20.57 11.78
C LYS A 135 5.73 20.81 11.43
N ASN A 136 5.22 20.15 10.41
CA ASN A 136 3.94 20.50 9.79
C ASN A 136 2.72 19.89 10.49
N TRP A 137 2.88 19.28 11.67
CA TRP A 137 1.76 18.68 12.40
C TRP A 137 0.61 19.68 12.60
N MET A 138 0.93 20.92 12.99
CA MET A 138 -0.09 21.94 13.21
C MET A 138 -0.80 22.34 11.92
N SER A 139 -0.07 22.73 10.87
CA SER A 139 -0.67 23.23 9.64
C SER A 139 -1.41 22.13 8.89
N ASP A 140 -0.76 20.98 8.71
CA ASP A 140 -1.18 19.95 7.76
C ASP A 140 -2.19 18.98 8.37
N PHE A 141 -2.29 18.93 9.70
CA PHE A 141 -3.25 18.08 10.39
C PHE A 141 -4.13 18.89 11.32
N VAL A 142 -3.60 19.55 12.35
CA VAL A 142 -4.46 20.20 13.36
C VAL A 142 -5.37 21.28 12.76
N THR A 143 -4.81 22.26 12.07
CA THR A 143 -5.57 23.36 11.45
C THR A 143 -6.40 22.86 10.27
N ARG A 144 -5.79 22.11 9.34
CA ARG A 144 -6.48 21.65 8.12
C ARG A 144 -7.64 20.68 8.42
N ARG A 145 -7.51 19.81 9.42
CA ARG A 145 -8.53 18.81 9.80
C ARG A 145 -9.38 19.25 10.98
N GLU A 146 -9.18 20.49 11.45
CA GLU A 146 -9.89 21.04 12.60
C GLU A 146 -9.83 20.05 13.79
N LEU A 147 -8.64 19.53 14.08
CA LEU A 147 -8.45 18.57 15.17
C LEU A 147 -8.49 19.30 16.50
N GLU A 148 -9.21 18.71 17.45
CA GLU A 148 -9.38 19.27 18.78
C GLU A 148 -8.91 18.30 19.87
N GLU A 149 -8.82 18.80 21.10
CA GLU A 149 -8.58 17.94 22.24
C GLU A 149 -9.68 16.88 22.35
N LYS A 150 -9.31 15.64 22.73
CA LYS A 150 -10.17 14.44 22.81
C LYS A 150 -10.55 13.79 21.48
N ASP A 151 -10.18 14.35 20.34
CA ASP A 151 -10.22 13.62 19.07
C ASP A 151 -9.34 12.36 19.17
N GLU A 152 -9.82 11.24 18.63
CA GLU A 152 -9.04 10.00 18.54
C GLU A 152 -8.55 9.81 17.10
N ILE A 153 -7.23 9.71 16.95
CA ILE A 153 -6.58 9.47 15.66
C ILE A 153 -6.05 8.04 15.58
N GLY A 154 -5.99 7.53 14.35
CA GLY A 154 -5.39 6.25 14.01
C GLY A 154 -4.18 6.43 13.12
N LEU A 155 -3.11 5.69 13.41
CA LEU A 155 -1.90 5.61 12.60
C LEU A 155 -1.55 4.14 12.32
N ARG A 156 -1.04 3.88 11.11
CA ARG A 156 -0.57 2.56 10.66
C ARG A 156 0.62 2.73 9.72
N TRP A 157 1.62 1.88 9.84
CA TRP A 157 2.64 1.75 8.81
C TRP A 157 2.10 1.04 7.57
N ASN A 158 2.20 1.70 6.43
CA ASN A 158 1.83 1.16 5.13
C ASN A 158 3.07 0.58 4.44
N HIS A 159 3.22 -0.73 4.49
CA HIS A 159 4.37 -1.42 3.91
C HIS A 159 4.48 -1.29 2.38
N HIS A 160 3.37 -1.10 1.67
CA HIS A 160 3.39 -0.97 0.21
C HIS A 160 3.93 0.38 -0.25
N ASN A 161 3.57 1.44 0.48
CA ASN A 161 3.94 2.81 0.14
C ASN A 161 5.13 3.35 0.96
N SER A 162 5.61 2.57 1.94
CA SER A 162 6.65 2.95 2.90
C SER A 162 6.36 4.31 3.55
N CYS A 163 5.11 4.51 3.97
CA CYS A 163 4.62 5.73 4.61
C CYS A 163 3.72 5.39 5.79
N LEU A 164 3.39 6.39 6.62
CA LEU A 164 2.30 6.23 7.59
C LEU A 164 0.96 6.61 6.96
N ASP A 165 -0.05 5.80 7.22
CA ASP A 165 -1.44 6.21 7.03
C ASP A 165 -1.93 6.91 8.30
N PHE A 166 -2.76 7.94 8.13
CA PHE A 166 -3.46 8.69 9.18
C PHE A 166 -4.96 8.69 8.91
N THR A 167 -5.76 8.56 9.96
CA THR A 167 -7.21 8.78 9.95
C THR A 167 -7.67 9.46 11.24
N LEU A 168 -8.80 10.16 11.18
CA LEU A 168 -9.58 10.54 12.35
C LEU A 168 -10.59 9.43 12.67
N LEU A 169 -10.39 8.72 13.78
CA LEU A 169 -11.25 7.61 14.21
C LEU A 169 -12.53 8.10 14.87
N LYS A 170 -12.41 9.09 15.75
CA LYS A 170 -13.53 9.61 16.53
C LYS A 170 -13.33 11.08 16.86
N LYS A 171 -14.39 11.88 16.73
CA LYS A 171 -14.39 13.25 17.25
C LYS A 171 -14.58 13.24 18.77
N GLY A 172 -13.82 14.06 19.47
CA GLY A 172 -14.09 14.39 20.86
C GLY A 172 -15.40 15.16 20.91
N ASN A 173 -16.44 14.62 21.54
CA ASN A 173 -17.73 15.30 21.63
C ASN A 173 -17.52 16.74 22.15
N SER A 174 -17.88 17.72 21.30
CA SER A 174 -17.90 19.16 21.61
C SER A 174 -18.90 19.48 22.71
#